data_AF-A0A0L9TE15-F1
#
_entry.id   AF-A0A0L9TE15-F1
#
_cell.length_a   1.000
_cell.length_b   1.000
_cell.length_c   1.000
_cell.angle_alpha   90.00
_cell.angle_beta   90.00
_cell.angle_gamma   90.00
#
_symmetry.space_group_name_H-M   'P 1'
#
loop_
_entity.id
_entity.type
_entity.pdbx_description
1 polymer ?
#
loop_
_entity_poly.entity_id
_entity_poly.type
_entity_poly.pdbx_seq_one_letter_code
_entity_poly.pdbx_strand_id
1 'polypeptide(L)'
;MGGRPLNSPITLLAARSHCSVFISTLIRISSFSISSKRSSPSAHIHTDDHRNDKRDVQGKLTTQGKRKAHVRTPPAHVRTHQRTSAPTSALHYASVAYNGRSSTPERTPGLHHAERTFPLRSDQLGVRQLASVSGCQALLSPMCGLRVWQKGYRKEGEEEEKKVRKLMEKLRSAVNEIAYAHTLSHLTPFHRSLLPFLSIASTLYKLALSLRRSLYQYRFFQVQCLPVRVISVGNLSWGGNGKTPMVEFIALCFSRHGISPLVLSRGYGGGDEVNMLRRHLLGTPTKIGVGANRAAVARHFIRKYGYIDICKTSWHEKQYLERKVQNSLHSEKIGVVVLDDAMQHWSLWRDLDIVMVNGLTLWGNLQLLPRGPLREPLTALRRADAVVIHHADLVSEHTLKDIESMILRIKRSVCIFFTKMDPTYLFEVGTINAKIPLTALHEATTLCVSAIGSAEPFVKQIQKMRALYVDRIDFSDHHIFHARDIEIIRAKLRELEGKFDSKPVVVITEKDYDRDPEILKQLYPFRVFVLCSVLKVLPYRGSTEDSFKKFLKDHLKLERRPAH
;
A
#
# COMPACT_ATOMS: atom_id res chain seq x y z
N MET A 1 -58.89 8.80 39.35
CA MET A 1 -58.95 8.98 37.88
C MET A 1 -57.93 10.05 37.50
N GLY A 2 -57.06 9.91 36.50
CA GLY A 2 -56.70 8.74 35.69
C GLY A 2 -55.33 8.99 35.06
N GLY A 3 -54.48 7.96 34.95
CA GLY A 3 -53.13 8.09 34.38
C GLY A 3 -53.04 7.58 32.94
N ARG A 4 -52.07 8.11 32.17
CA ARG A 4 -51.51 7.57 30.90
C ARG A 4 -50.36 8.51 30.42
N PRO A 5 -49.41 8.07 29.57
CA PRO A 5 -48.28 7.28 30.06
C PRO A 5 -46.90 7.79 29.60
N LEU A 6 -45.83 7.40 30.32
CA LEU A 6 -44.47 7.43 29.78
C LEU A 6 -44.31 6.35 28.71
N ASN A 7 -43.99 6.73 27.47
CA ASN A 7 -43.29 5.88 26.49
C ASN A 7 -42.86 6.71 25.27
N SER A 8 -41.55 6.89 25.09
CA SER A 8 -40.95 7.30 23.81
C SER A 8 -39.80 6.33 23.44
N PRO A 9 -39.99 5.40 22.49
CA PRO A 9 -39.01 4.36 22.19
C PRO A 9 -37.81 4.83 21.34
N ILE A 10 -37.69 6.15 21.09
CA ILE A 10 -36.81 6.71 20.05
C ILE A 10 -35.37 6.91 20.56
N THR A 11 -35.18 7.33 21.82
CA THR A 11 -33.85 7.55 22.41
C THR A 11 -33.04 6.25 22.53
N LEU A 12 -33.71 5.09 22.66
CA LEU A 12 -33.07 3.78 22.72
C LEU A 12 -32.64 3.25 21.35
N LEU A 13 -33.24 3.73 20.25
CA LEU A 13 -32.87 3.33 18.89
C LEU A 13 -31.55 3.97 18.42
N ALA A 14 -31.33 5.25 18.76
CA ALA A 14 -30.08 5.96 18.45
C ALA A 14 -28.88 5.35 19.19
N ALA A 15 -29.02 5.00 20.47
CA ALA A 15 -27.97 4.31 21.22
C ALA A 15 -27.64 2.92 20.60
N ARG A 16 -28.65 2.21 20.08
CA ARG A 16 -28.47 0.91 19.41
C ARG A 16 -27.81 1.03 18.03
N SER A 17 -28.08 2.07 17.24
CA SER A 17 -27.44 2.24 15.92
C SER A 17 -25.95 2.57 16.04
N HIS A 18 -25.53 3.43 16.97
CA HIS A 18 -24.12 3.82 17.10
C HIS A 18 -23.26 2.77 17.80
N CYS A 19 -23.80 2.04 18.79
CA CYS A 19 -23.11 0.87 19.35
C CYS A 19 -23.00 -0.25 18.30
N SER A 20 -24.00 -0.40 17.43
CA SER A 20 -23.92 -1.28 16.25
C SER A 20 -22.84 -0.85 15.26
N VAL A 21 -22.52 0.44 15.08
CA VAL A 21 -21.39 0.87 14.23
C VAL A 21 -20.03 0.55 14.86
N PHE A 22 -19.86 0.72 16.18
CA PHE A 22 -18.62 0.39 16.87
C PHE A 22 -18.38 -1.13 16.89
N ILE A 23 -19.42 -1.90 17.23
CA ILE A 23 -19.42 -3.35 17.13
C ILE A 23 -19.23 -3.77 15.67
N SER A 24 -19.91 -3.19 14.67
CA SER A 24 -19.73 -3.45 13.22
C SER A 24 -18.33 -3.10 12.72
N THR A 25 -17.61 -2.17 13.36
CA THR A 25 -16.22 -1.86 13.00
C THR A 25 -15.26 -2.92 13.57
N LEU A 26 -15.47 -3.34 14.82
CA LEU A 26 -14.76 -4.47 15.42
C LEU A 26 -15.13 -5.82 14.75
N ILE A 27 -16.37 -5.95 14.29
CA ILE A 27 -16.92 -7.07 13.50
C ILE A 27 -16.46 -6.97 12.04
N ARG A 28 -16.14 -5.82 11.48
CA ARG A 28 -15.42 -5.73 10.18
C ARG A 28 -13.95 -6.12 10.33
N ILE A 29 -13.38 -6.05 11.54
CA ILE A 29 -12.06 -6.58 11.86
C ILE A 29 -12.10 -8.10 12.13
N SER A 30 -13.17 -8.66 12.72
CA SER A 30 -13.27 -10.09 13.06
C SER A 30 -14.09 -10.97 12.09
N SER A 31 -15.11 -10.42 11.44
CA SER A 31 -16.02 -11.09 10.48
C SER A 31 -15.60 -10.93 9.02
N PHE A 32 -14.29 -10.81 8.77
CA PHE A 32 -13.69 -11.23 7.50
C PHE A 32 -13.58 -12.78 7.43
N SER A 33 -14.73 -13.41 7.70
CA SER A 33 -14.98 -14.85 7.82
C SER A 33 -16.45 -15.10 7.51
N ILE A 34 -16.76 -16.19 6.80
CA ILE A 34 -18.09 -16.58 6.32
C ILE A 34 -18.59 -15.74 5.13
N SER A 35 -18.10 -16.09 3.94
CA SER A 35 -18.95 -16.14 2.74
C SER A 35 -18.58 -17.38 1.93
N SER A 36 -19.19 -18.50 2.30
CA SER A 36 -19.26 -19.71 1.49
C SER A 36 -20.71 -19.89 1.06
N LYS A 37 -21.11 -19.27 -0.06
CA LYS A 37 -22.34 -19.65 -0.73
C LYS A 37 -22.06 -20.76 -1.73
N ARG A 38 -22.81 -21.85 -1.57
CA ARG A 38 -22.83 -23.02 -2.44
C ARG A 38 -23.18 -22.60 -3.87
N SER A 39 -22.46 -23.12 -4.85
CA SER A 39 -22.90 -23.15 -6.25
C SER A 39 -23.34 -24.58 -6.58
N SER A 40 -24.64 -24.83 -6.48
CA SER A 40 -25.29 -26.00 -7.09
C SER A 40 -25.46 -25.76 -8.60
N PRO A 41 -25.63 -26.80 -9.44
CA PRO A 41 -25.32 -26.71 -10.86
C PRO A 41 -26.38 -26.00 -11.72
N SER A 42 -25.91 -25.66 -12.93
CA SER A 42 -26.62 -25.04 -14.05
C SER A 42 -27.88 -25.78 -14.51
N ALA A 43 -28.91 -25.00 -14.88
CA ALA A 43 -30.02 -25.47 -15.70
C ALA A 43 -29.63 -25.60 -17.19
N HIS A 44 -30.35 -26.45 -17.91
CA HIS A 44 -30.14 -26.79 -19.31
C HIS A 44 -30.39 -25.63 -20.28
N ILE A 45 -29.57 -25.53 -21.34
CA ILE A 45 -29.99 -25.26 -22.72
C ILE A 45 -29.26 -26.26 -23.64
N HIS A 46 -29.89 -26.61 -24.77
CA HIS A 46 -29.67 -27.79 -25.60
C HIS A 46 -28.76 -27.55 -26.82
N THR A 47 -28.10 -28.62 -27.30
CA THR A 47 -27.62 -28.88 -28.70
C THR A 47 -26.68 -27.86 -29.38
N ASP A 48 -25.78 -28.22 -30.31
CA ASP A 48 -25.83 -29.27 -31.35
C ASP A 48 -24.65 -30.26 -31.40
N ASP A 49 -24.92 -31.36 -32.10
CA ASP A 49 -23.99 -32.44 -32.48
C ASP A 49 -22.90 -32.00 -33.47
N HIS A 50 -21.74 -32.67 -33.41
CA HIS A 50 -21.18 -33.29 -34.63
C HIS A 50 -20.20 -34.43 -34.29
N ARG A 51 -20.45 -35.62 -34.86
CA ARG A 51 -19.59 -36.82 -34.75
C ARG A 51 -18.53 -36.87 -35.85
N ASN A 52 -17.33 -37.32 -35.50
CA ASN A 52 -16.44 -38.23 -36.25
C ASN A 52 -15.22 -38.50 -35.33
N ASP A 53 -15.00 -39.65 -34.71
CA ASP A 53 -14.94 -41.06 -35.13
C ASP A 53 -13.54 -41.52 -35.63
N LYS A 54 -13.11 -42.70 -35.14
CA LYS A 54 -11.88 -43.50 -35.43
C LYS A 54 -10.54 -42.94 -34.85
N ARG A 55 -9.83 -43.67 -33.96
CA ARG A 55 -9.06 -44.96 -34.11
C ARG A 55 -7.68 -44.75 -34.80
N ASP A 56 -6.56 -45.40 -34.45
CA ASP A 56 -6.32 -46.55 -33.54
C ASP A 56 -4.85 -46.63 -33.01
N VAL A 57 -4.70 -47.32 -31.86
CA VAL A 57 -3.68 -48.32 -31.45
C VAL A 57 -2.15 -48.11 -31.56
N GLN A 58 -1.49 -48.48 -30.44
CA GLN A 58 -0.05 -48.67 -30.19
C GLN A 58 0.68 -49.67 -31.12
N GLY A 59 1.96 -49.37 -31.42
CA GLY A 59 2.93 -50.35 -31.95
C GLY A 59 4.24 -50.34 -31.16
N LYS A 60 4.68 -51.50 -30.66
CA LYS A 60 5.98 -51.68 -29.97
C LYS A 60 7.13 -51.68 -30.97
N LEU A 61 8.32 -51.23 -30.56
CA LEU A 61 9.59 -51.74 -31.10
C LEU A 61 10.72 -51.62 -30.08
N THR A 62 11.27 -52.78 -29.71
CA THR A 62 12.47 -52.95 -28.88
C THR A 62 13.59 -53.50 -29.75
N THR A 63 14.81 -52.93 -29.68
CA THR A 63 16.05 -53.72 -29.71
C THR A 63 17.29 -52.92 -29.31
N GLN A 64 18.19 -53.63 -28.62
CA GLN A 64 19.66 -53.56 -28.56
C GLN A 64 20.34 -52.53 -29.52
N GLY A 65 21.38 -51.78 -29.15
CA GLY A 65 22.34 -51.93 -28.05
C GLY A 65 23.76 -52.19 -28.58
N LYS A 66 24.75 -51.37 -28.20
CA LYS A 66 26.20 -51.68 -28.30
C LYS A 66 27.04 -50.68 -27.50
N ARG A 67 27.93 -51.21 -26.65
CA ARG A 67 29.05 -50.46 -26.03
C ARG A 67 30.22 -50.37 -27.01
N LYS A 68 31.02 -49.31 -26.94
CA LYS A 68 32.49 -49.39 -26.99
C LYS A 68 33.11 -48.18 -26.28
N ALA A 69 34.32 -48.34 -25.78
CA ALA A 69 35.02 -47.40 -24.90
C ALA A 69 36.42 -47.07 -25.45
N HIS A 70 37.24 -46.36 -24.65
CA HIS A 70 38.66 -45.98 -24.85
C HIS A 70 38.87 -44.64 -25.61
N VAL A 71 39.87 -43.79 -25.30
CA VAL A 71 41.01 -43.92 -24.35
C VAL A 71 41.50 -42.56 -23.78
N ARG A 72 42.50 -42.58 -22.88
CA ARG A 72 43.22 -41.42 -22.27
C ARG A 72 44.24 -40.79 -23.26
N THR A 73 45.07 -39.75 -23.01
CA THR A 73 45.47 -38.93 -21.84
C THR A 73 46.02 -37.56 -22.37
N PRO A 74 46.37 -36.55 -21.54
CA PRO A 74 46.84 -35.21 -21.97
C PRO A 74 48.40 -35.13 -21.85
N PRO A 75 49.09 -34.01 -21.52
CA PRO A 75 48.82 -32.55 -21.63
C PRO A 75 49.96 -31.76 -22.31
N ALA A 76 49.86 -30.41 -22.40
CA ALA A 76 51.04 -29.53 -22.55
C ALA A 76 50.85 -28.17 -21.83
N HIS A 77 51.88 -27.77 -21.09
CA HIS A 77 52.02 -26.44 -20.46
C HIS A 77 52.56 -25.40 -21.45
N VAL A 78 52.24 -24.11 -21.23
CA VAL A 78 53.25 -23.02 -21.15
C VAL A 78 52.81 -21.99 -20.10
N ARG A 79 53.75 -21.53 -19.26
CA ARG A 79 53.67 -20.32 -18.41
C ARG A 79 54.63 -19.26 -18.97
N THR A 80 54.26 -17.98 -18.91
CA THR A 80 55.13 -16.81 -18.66
C THR A 80 54.22 -15.59 -18.42
N HIS A 81 54.31 -14.86 -17.29
CA HIS A 81 55.19 -13.69 -17.03
C HIS A 81 54.95 -12.51 -18.01
N GLN A 82 54.92 -11.23 -17.62
CA GLN A 82 54.82 -10.49 -16.33
C GLN A 82 54.66 -8.98 -16.67
N ARG A 83 54.51 -8.08 -15.67
CA ARG A 83 54.72 -6.60 -15.74
C ARG A 83 53.64 -5.79 -16.50
N THR A 84 52.84 -4.95 -15.84
CA THR A 84 53.08 -3.61 -15.23
C THR A 84 53.32 -2.47 -16.22
N SER A 85 52.30 -1.63 -16.43
CA SER A 85 52.42 -0.16 -16.56
C SER A 85 51.03 0.49 -16.60
N ALA A 86 50.76 1.46 -15.72
CA ALA A 86 49.78 2.50 -16.01
C ALA A 86 50.39 3.49 -17.02
N PRO A 87 49.55 4.26 -17.74
CA PRO A 87 49.70 5.70 -17.56
C PRO A 87 48.39 6.48 -17.45
N THR A 88 48.61 7.73 -17.05
CA THR A 88 47.72 8.82 -16.69
C THR A 88 46.84 9.36 -17.82
N SER A 89 45.65 9.85 -17.44
CA SER A 89 44.96 11.05 -17.97
C SER A 89 44.83 11.33 -19.49
N ALA A 90 43.59 11.44 -19.96
CA ALA A 90 43.18 12.49 -20.89
C ALA A 90 41.70 12.87 -20.67
N LEU A 91 41.40 14.18 -20.66
CA LEU A 91 40.03 14.71 -20.68
C LEU A 91 39.46 14.61 -22.11
N HIS A 92 38.14 14.42 -22.23
CA HIS A 92 37.42 14.85 -23.43
C HIS A 92 36.09 15.51 -23.08
N TYR A 93 36.07 16.84 -23.23
CA TYR A 93 34.85 17.61 -23.43
C TYR A 93 34.25 17.24 -24.79
N ALA A 94 32.92 17.19 -24.87
CA ALA A 94 32.18 17.16 -26.12
C ALA A 94 31.06 18.20 -26.06
N SER A 95 31.34 19.40 -26.58
CA SER A 95 30.34 20.44 -26.81
C SER A 95 29.59 20.16 -28.11
N VAL A 96 28.27 20.22 -28.09
CA VAL A 96 27.46 20.38 -29.30
C VAL A 96 26.65 21.66 -29.14
N ALA A 97 26.99 22.66 -29.94
CA ALA A 97 26.24 23.89 -30.10
C ALA A 97 25.83 24.02 -31.57
N TYR A 98 24.57 24.39 -31.83
CA TYR A 98 24.18 24.90 -33.14
C TYR A 98 23.12 26.00 -33.00
N ASN A 99 23.59 27.23 -33.22
CA ASN A 99 22.94 28.45 -33.69
C ASN A 99 21.42 28.63 -33.49
N GLY A 100 21.07 29.69 -32.76
CA GLY A 100 19.77 30.36 -32.91
C GLY A 100 19.76 31.41 -34.04
N ARG A 101 18.57 31.95 -34.33
CA ARG A 101 18.38 33.27 -34.96
C ARG A 101 17.23 33.99 -34.28
N SER A 102 17.41 35.28 -34.04
CA SER A 102 16.48 36.21 -33.41
C SER A 102 15.99 37.24 -34.42
N SER A 103 14.68 37.54 -34.46
CA SER A 103 14.18 38.78 -35.08
C SER A 103 12.72 39.10 -34.70
N THR A 104 12.56 40.17 -33.92
CA THR A 104 11.39 41.07 -33.78
C THR A 104 11.99 42.50 -33.76
N PRO A 105 11.28 43.61 -34.12
CA PRO A 105 9.91 43.94 -33.67
C PRO A 105 9.05 44.73 -34.70
N GLU A 106 8.10 45.53 -34.18
CA GLU A 106 7.16 46.51 -34.81
C GLU A 106 5.78 45.98 -35.26
N ARG A 107 4.71 46.78 -35.34
CA ARG A 107 3.99 47.71 -34.40
C ARG A 107 2.80 48.33 -35.19
N THR A 108 1.55 47.88 -34.94
CA THR A 108 0.25 48.63 -35.08
C THR A 108 -0.13 49.30 -36.42
N PRO A 109 -1.39 49.78 -36.66
CA PRO A 109 -2.68 49.68 -35.92
C PRO A 109 -3.72 48.81 -36.70
N GLY A 110 -5.04 48.75 -36.43
CA GLY A 110 -5.87 49.20 -35.29
C GLY A 110 -7.04 50.14 -35.65
N LEU A 111 -8.27 49.62 -35.89
CA LEU A 111 -9.51 50.43 -36.07
C LEU A 111 -10.82 49.63 -35.78
N HIS A 112 -11.88 50.36 -35.42
CA HIS A 112 -13.22 49.87 -35.03
C HIS A 112 -14.13 49.55 -36.23
N HIS A 113 -15.19 48.74 -36.01
CA HIS A 113 -16.58 49.20 -36.20
C HIS A 113 -17.62 48.26 -35.53
N ALA A 114 -18.76 48.85 -35.16
CA ALA A 114 -19.98 48.18 -34.71
C ALA A 114 -21.18 48.74 -35.51
N GLU A 115 -22.39 48.15 -35.30
CA GLU A 115 -23.73 48.44 -35.88
C GLU A 115 -24.27 47.38 -36.87
N ARG A 116 -25.58 47.18 -37.10
CA ARG A 116 -26.82 47.27 -36.27
C ARG A 116 -27.96 46.50 -37.00
N THR A 117 -28.93 46.00 -36.23
CA THR A 117 -30.34 45.63 -36.53
C THR A 117 -30.96 45.94 -37.93
N PHE A 118 -31.79 45.02 -38.48
CA PHE A 118 -33.29 45.14 -38.56
C PHE A 118 -34.01 43.90 -39.21
N PRO A 119 -35.36 43.79 -39.38
CA PRO A 119 -36.11 42.57 -39.02
C PRO A 119 -36.96 41.94 -40.17
N LEU A 120 -37.80 40.94 -39.86
CA LEU A 120 -39.06 40.65 -40.58
C LEU A 120 -40.15 40.08 -39.64
N ARG A 121 -41.41 40.09 -40.08
CA ARG A 121 -42.64 40.11 -39.23
C ARG A 121 -43.83 39.38 -39.89
N SER A 122 -44.56 38.55 -39.13
CA SER A 122 -45.94 38.02 -39.36
C SER A 122 -46.23 36.93 -38.31
N ASP A 123 -47.44 36.60 -37.83
CA ASP A 123 -48.80 37.17 -37.84
C ASP A 123 -49.52 36.69 -36.56
N GLN A 124 -50.18 37.55 -35.76
CA GLN A 124 -51.64 37.83 -35.66
C GLN A 124 -52.59 36.75 -35.09
N LEU A 125 -53.68 37.24 -34.45
CA LEU A 125 -54.86 36.57 -33.87
C LEU A 125 -54.65 35.85 -32.50
N GLY A 126 -55.52 36.01 -31.48
CA GLY A 126 -56.64 36.96 -31.35
C GLY A 126 -57.52 36.78 -30.09
N VAL A 127 -57.98 37.91 -29.54
CA VAL A 127 -59.22 38.13 -28.76
C VAL A 127 -59.30 37.63 -27.29
N ARG A 128 -60.03 38.43 -26.49
CA ARG A 128 -60.22 38.40 -25.03
C ARG A 128 -61.49 37.63 -24.62
N GLN A 129 -61.58 37.21 -23.36
CA GLN A 129 -62.84 37.32 -22.60
C GLN A 129 -62.59 37.58 -21.10
N LEU A 130 -63.60 38.10 -20.40
CA LEU A 130 -63.49 38.79 -19.11
C LEU A 130 -64.38 38.15 -18.03
N ALA A 131 -63.87 38.20 -16.79
CA ALA A 131 -64.60 38.31 -15.51
C ALA A 131 -65.59 37.22 -15.05
N SER A 132 -65.36 36.71 -13.83
CA SER A 132 -66.37 36.66 -12.77
C SER A 132 -65.70 36.74 -11.38
N VAL A 133 -66.48 37.03 -10.32
CA VAL A 133 -65.99 37.50 -9.00
C VAL A 133 -66.45 36.56 -7.88
N SER A 134 -65.52 36.18 -6.98
CA SER A 134 -65.72 35.68 -5.60
C SER A 134 -64.33 35.26 -5.04
N GLY A 135 -63.94 35.43 -3.78
CA GLY A 135 -64.57 36.06 -2.62
C GLY A 135 -63.79 35.72 -1.33
N CYS A 136 -63.26 36.75 -0.65
CA CYS A 136 -62.76 36.77 0.74
C CYS A 136 -61.60 35.86 1.27
N GLN A 137 -60.82 36.53 2.12
CA GLN A 137 -60.04 36.06 3.29
C GLN A 137 -58.66 35.38 3.11
N ALA A 138 -57.66 36.06 3.69
CA ALA A 138 -56.30 35.60 3.89
C ALA A 138 -56.17 34.71 5.12
N LEU A 139 -55.21 33.76 5.10
CA LEU A 139 -54.39 33.38 6.27
C LEU A 139 -53.24 32.41 5.89
N LEU A 140 -52.16 32.46 6.68
CA LEU A 140 -51.08 31.46 6.82
C LEU A 140 -50.04 31.28 5.69
N SER A 141 -48.88 31.90 5.89
CA SER A 141 -47.58 31.46 5.32
C SER A 141 -46.76 30.66 6.34
N PRO A 142 -46.45 29.37 6.08
CA PRO A 142 -45.48 28.60 6.87
C PRO A 142 -44.23 28.19 6.05
N MET A 143 -43.74 29.02 5.12
CA MET A 143 -42.61 28.70 4.22
C MET A 143 -41.24 29.29 4.62
N CYS A 144 -41.19 30.22 5.58
CA CYS A 144 -39.93 30.76 6.11
C CYS A 144 -39.34 29.89 7.23
N GLY A 145 -40.19 29.41 8.15
CA GLY A 145 -39.78 28.59 9.29
C GLY A 145 -39.05 27.31 8.88
N LEU A 146 -39.57 26.57 7.89
CA LEU A 146 -38.99 25.29 7.46
C LEU A 146 -37.54 25.41 6.95
N ARG A 147 -37.19 26.50 6.26
CA ARG A 147 -35.84 26.73 5.73
C ARG A 147 -34.83 27.14 6.80
N VAL A 148 -35.28 27.85 7.84
CA VAL A 148 -34.46 28.15 9.02
C VAL A 148 -34.29 26.88 9.88
N TRP A 149 -35.37 26.12 10.08
CA TRP A 149 -35.37 24.89 10.86
C TRP A 149 -34.50 23.80 10.23
N GLN A 150 -34.57 23.59 8.90
CA GLN A 150 -33.68 22.69 8.18
C GLN A 150 -32.20 23.15 8.22
N LYS A 151 -31.91 24.46 8.20
CA LYS A 151 -30.55 24.97 8.39
C LYS A 151 -30.05 24.76 9.83
N GLY A 152 -30.93 24.91 10.83
CA GLY A 152 -30.65 24.61 12.23
C GLY A 152 -30.32 23.13 12.44
N TYR A 153 -31.23 22.24 12.05
CA TYR A 153 -31.06 20.78 12.15
C TYR A 153 -29.80 20.28 11.41
N ARG A 154 -29.47 20.87 10.25
CA ARG A 154 -28.26 20.54 9.51
C ARG A 154 -26.99 21.02 10.22
N LYS A 155 -27.01 22.20 10.85
CA LYS A 155 -25.89 22.70 11.67
C LYS A 155 -25.71 21.89 12.95
N GLU A 156 -26.79 21.58 13.66
CA GLU A 156 -26.76 20.74 14.86
C GLU A 156 -26.24 19.33 14.54
N GLY A 157 -26.70 18.74 13.43
CA GLY A 157 -26.18 17.46 12.91
C GLY A 157 -24.67 17.52 12.58
N GLU A 158 -24.22 18.56 11.89
CA GLU A 158 -22.79 18.77 11.62
C GLU A 158 -21.96 19.01 12.89
N GLU A 159 -22.53 19.63 13.93
CA GLU A 159 -21.84 19.90 15.18
C GLU A 159 -21.75 18.66 16.08
N GLU A 160 -22.81 17.87 16.17
CA GLU A 160 -22.76 16.54 16.79
C GLU A 160 -21.82 15.58 16.05
N GLU A 161 -21.82 15.58 14.71
CA GLU A 161 -20.86 14.80 13.93
C GLU A 161 -19.40 15.23 14.22
N LYS A 162 -19.14 16.54 14.33
CA LYS A 162 -17.83 17.08 14.75
C LYS A 162 -17.46 16.63 16.17
N LYS A 163 -18.38 16.68 17.14
CA LYS A 163 -18.15 16.20 18.52
C LYS A 163 -17.82 14.71 18.54
N VAL A 164 -18.63 13.87 17.87
CA VAL A 164 -18.43 12.42 17.76
C VAL A 164 -17.09 12.09 17.09
N ARG A 165 -16.75 12.77 15.99
CA ARG A 165 -15.46 12.60 15.31
C ARG A 165 -14.28 12.95 16.22
N LYS A 166 -14.33 14.11 16.89
CA LYS A 166 -13.29 14.56 17.83
C LYS A 166 -13.14 13.61 19.02
N LEU A 167 -14.25 13.01 19.49
CA LEU A 167 -14.24 11.97 20.52
C LEU A 167 -13.58 10.67 20.01
N MET A 168 -13.89 10.23 18.79
CA MET A 168 -13.28 9.06 18.16
C MET A 168 -11.77 9.24 17.91
N GLU A 169 -11.34 10.43 17.49
CA GLU A 169 -9.92 10.76 17.31
C GLU A 169 -9.18 10.74 18.67
N LYS A 170 -9.76 11.32 19.73
CA LYS A 170 -9.23 11.19 21.11
C LYS A 170 -9.15 9.74 21.58
N LEU A 171 -10.19 8.94 21.36
CA LEU A 171 -10.21 7.52 21.74
C LEU A 171 -9.15 6.72 20.98
N ARG A 172 -8.94 7.00 19.68
CA ARG A 172 -7.89 6.39 18.87
C ARG A 172 -6.49 6.74 19.38
N SER A 173 -6.24 7.99 19.79
CA SER A 173 -4.98 8.38 20.43
C SER A 173 -4.75 7.61 21.71
N ALA A 174 -5.72 7.62 22.63
CA ALA A 174 -5.65 6.91 23.91
C ALA A 174 -5.39 5.40 23.74
N VAL A 175 -6.03 4.74 22.76
CA VAL A 175 -5.79 3.31 22.45
C VAL A 175 -4.38 3.08 21.91
N ASN A 176 -3.87 3.96 21.03
CA ASN A 176 -2.49 3.88 20.54
C ASN A 176 -1.47 4.07 21.68
N GLU A 177 -1.69 5.06 22.55
CA GLU A 177 -0.83 5.33 23.71
C GLU A 177 -0.81 4.13 24.67
N ILE A 178 -1.97 3.56 25.00
CA ILE A 178 -2.08 2.34 25.81
C ILE A 178 -1.35 1.15 25.14
N ALA A 179 -1.47 1.01 23.82
CA ALA A 179 -0.88 -0.10 23.08
C ALA A 179 0.66 -0.07 23.06
N TYR A 180 1.27 1.12 23.08
CA TYR A 180 2.73 1.29 23.12
C TYR A 180 3.29 1.67 24.50
N ALA A 181 2.44 1.83 25.52
CA ALA A 181 2.87 2.06 26.90
C ALA A 181 3.57 0.83 27.50
N HIS A 182 4.88 0.95 27.74
CA HIS A 182 5.66 -0.08 28.44
C HIS A 182 5.45 -0.09 29.96
N THR A 183 4.98 1.02 30.56
CA THR A 183 4.75 1.14 32.00
C THR A 183 3.40 1.83 32.28
N LEU A 184 2.56 1.21 33.11
CA LEU A 184 1.21 1.69 33.42
C LEU A 184 1.18 2.96 34.29
N SER A 185 2.29 3.32 34.94
CA SER A 185 2.41 4.52 35.78
C SER A 185 2.15 5.82 35.01
N HIS A 186 2.66 5.92 33.77
CA HIS A 186 2.53 7.10 32.92
C HIS A 186 1.15 7.27 32.27
N LEU A 187 0.23 6.30 32.45
CA LEU A 187 -1.12 6.39 31.89
C LEU A 187 -2.01 7.31 32.75
N THR A 188 -2.70 8.24 32.08
CA THR A 188 -3.70 9.13 32.68
C THR A 188 -4.86 8.34 33.32
N PRO A 189 -5.63 8.93 34.27
CA PRO A 189 -6.81 8.28 34.84
C PRO A 189 -7.82 7.81 33.77
N PHE A 190 -7.97 8.59 32.69
CA PHE A 190 -8.80 8.23 31.53
C PHE A 190 -8.26 7.00 30.78
N HIS A 191 -6.96 6.88 30.60
CA HIS A 191 -6.37 5.68 29.97
C HIS A 191 -6.55 4.45 30.86
N ARG A 192 -6.44 4.60 32.18
CA ARG A 192 -6.61 3.51 33.15
C ARG A 192 -8.04 2.96 33.17
N SER A 193 -9.07 3.79 33.02
CA SER A 193 -10.47 3.32 32.96
C SER A 193 -10.80 2.53 31.68
N LEU A 194 -10.08 2.76 30.58
CA LEU A 194 -10.22 1.99 29.33
C LEU A 194 -9.56 0.59 29.40
N LEU A 195 -8.54 0.39 30.25
CA LEU A 195 -7.80 -0.87 30.36
C LEU A 195 -8.66 -2.13 30.58
N PRO A 196 -9.63 -2.20 31.51
CA PRO A 196 -10.44 -3.41 31.70
C PRO A 196 -11.25 -3.76 30.44
N PHE A 197 -11.88 -2.77 29.80
CA PHE A 197 -12.64 -2.97 28.56
C PHE A 197 -11.74 -3.48 27.42
N LEU A 198 -10.59 -2.85 27.20
CA LEU A 198 -9.61 -3.28 26.19
C LEU A 198 -9.07 -4.69 26.49
N SER A 199 -8.91 -5.06 27.76
CA SER A 199 -8.44 -6.39 28.19
C SER A 199 -9.46 -7.50 27.90
N ILE A 200 -10.74 -7.25 28.16
CA ILE A 200 -11.83 -8.17 27.84
C ILE A 200 -11.91 -8.34 26.32
N ALA A 201 -11.93 -7.23 25.56
CA ALA A 201 -11.92 -7.26 24.10
C ALA A 201 -10.70 -8.01 23.53
N SER A 202 -9.52 -7.82 24.12
CA SER A 202 -8.30 -8.51 23.71
C SER A 202 -8.34 -10.01 24.01
N THR A 203 -9.03 -10.42 25.07
CA THR A 203 -9.23 -11.83 25.42
C THR A 203 -10.19 -12.51 24.44
N LEU A 204 -11.29 -11.83 24.09
CA LEU A 204 -12.23 -12.30 23.06
C LEU A 204 -11.57 -12.40 21.68
N TYR A 205 -10.74 -11.41 21.31
CA TYR A 205 -9.96 -11.46 20.07
C TYR A 205 -8.97 -12.64 20.06
N LYS A 206 -8.27 -12.88 21.17
CA LYS A 206 -7.37 -14.04 21.34
C LYS A 206 -8.11 -15.38 21.15
N LEU A 207 -9.31 -15.51 21.72
CA LEU A 207 -10.15 -16.71 21.57
C LEU A 207 -10.57 -16.91 20.10
N ALA A 208 -11.08 -15.87 19.45
CA ALA A 208 -11.47 -15.93 18.04
C ALA A 208 -10.29 -16.26 17.11
N LEU A 209 -9.11 -15.68 17.36
CA LEU A 209 -7.87 -15.98 16.64
C LEU A 209 -7.42 -17.44 16.87
N SER A 210 -7.49 -17.93 18.11
CA SER A 210 -7.15 -19.31 18.46
C SER A 210 -8.07 -20.30 17.75
N LEU A 211 -9.39 -20.08 17.81
CA LEU A 211 -10.37 -20.87 17.08
C LEU A 211 -10.11 -20.86 15.56
N ARG A 212 -9.89 -19.68 14.97
CA ARG A 212 -9.55 -19.55 13.54
C ARG A 212 -8.29 -20.35 13.18
N ARG A 213 -7.25 -20.30 14.00
CA ARG A 213 -6.01 -21.08 13.81
C ARG A 213 -6.30 -22.58 13.86
N SER A 214 -7.06 -23.05 14.85
CA SER A 214 -7.47 -24.46 14.96
C SER A 214 -8.25 -24.93 13.73
N LEU A 215 -9.17 -24.11 13.19
CA LEU A 215 -9.95 -24.45 11.99
C LEU A 215 -9.08 -24.61 10.72
N TYR A 216 -7.96 -23.87 10.61
CA TYR A 216 -6.97 -24.11 9.55
C TYR A 216 -6.08 -25.33 9.85
N GLN A 217 -5.66 -25.52 11.11
CA GLN A 217 -4.81 -26.64 11.51
C GLN A 217 -5.51 -28.01 11.36
N TYR A 218 -6.80 -28.09 11.69
CA TYR A 218 -7.64 -29.27 11.46
C TYR A 218 -8.25 -29.32 10.04
N ARG A 219 -7.76 -28.49 9.11
CA ARG A 219 -8.16 -28.44 7.68
C ARG A 219 -9.66 -28.25 7.41
N PHE A 220 -10.43 -27.76 8.39
CA PHE A 220 -11.83 -27.37 8.22
C PHE A 220 -11.97 -26.20 7.24
N PHE A 221 -11.00 -25.28 7.23
CA PHE A 221 -10.83 -24.30 6.17
C PHE A 221 -9.75 -24.73 5.18
N GLN A 222 -10.12 -24.74 3.89
CA GLN A 222 -9.23 -25.13 2.81
C GLN A 222 -8.13 -24.07 2.59
N VAL A 223 -6.87 -24.51 2.64
CA VAL A 223 -5.71 -23.72 2.20
C VAL A 223 -5.54 -23.93 0.69
N GLN A 224 -5.52 -22.84 -0.06
CA GLN A 224 -5.40 -22.89 -1.52
C GLN A 224 -3.93 -22.82 -1.92
N CYS A 225 -3.46 -23.77 -2.72
CA CYS A 225 -2.10 -23.77 -3.28
C CYS A 225 -2.10 -23.19 -4.69
N LEU A 226 -1.01 -22.50 -5.07
CA LEU A 226 -0.81 -21.98 -6.42
C LEU A 226 0.23 -22.80 -7.19
N PRO A 227 0.16 -22.85 -8.53
CA PRO A 227 1.13 -23.57 -9.34
C PRO A 227 2.48 -22.83 -9.49
N VAL A 228 2.66 -21.69 -8.81
CA VAL A 228 3.92 -20.93 -8.71
C VAL A 228 4.27 -20.69 -7.25
N ARG A 229 5.53 -20.32 -6.97
CA ARG A 229 5.98 -19.98 -5.62
C ARG A 229 5.30 -18.72 -5.10
N VAL A 230 4.92 -18.76 -3.82
CA VAL A 230 4.20 -17.68 -3.12
C VAL A 230 5.06 -17.16 -1.97
N ILE A 231 5.53 -15.93 -2.12
CA ILE A 231 6.26 -15.20 -1.09
C ILE A 231 5.29 -14.27 -0.37
N SER A 232 5.32 -14.29 0.95
CA SER A 232 4.48 -13.49 1.83
C SER A 232 5.32 -12.43 2.51
N VAL A 233 4.91 -11.16 2.39
CA VAL A 233 5.42 -10.07 3.21
C VAL A 233 4.32 -9.67 4.18
N GLY A 234 4.63 -9.62 5.48
CA GLY A 234 3.65 -9.27 6.49
C GLY A 234 4.29 -8.80 7.78
N ASN A 235 3.47 -8.51 8.78
CA ASN A 235 3.92 -8.12 10.11
C ASN A 235 3.00 -8.71 11.19
N LEU A 236 3.42 -8.58 12.46
CA LEU A 236 2.65 -8.99 13.63
C LEU A 236 1.82 -7.86 14.25
N SER A 237 2.11 -6.60 13.96
CA SER A 237 1.49 -5.42 14.58
C SER A 237 0.61 -4.61 13.61
N TRP A 238 -0.12 -3.60 14.09
CA TRP A 238 -0.57 -2.49 13.25
C TRP A 238 0.57 -1.48 12.98
N GLY A 239 0.33 -0.50 12.09
CA GLY A 239 1.26 0.61 11.81
C GLY A 239 2.25 0.36 10.67
N GLY A 240 3.04 1.40 10.38
CA GLY A 240 4.01 1.43 9.29
C GLY A 240 5.21 0.53 9.57
N ASN A 241 5.35 -0.55 8.80
CA ASN A 241 6.41 -1.56 8.97
C ASN A 241 7.22 -1.82 7.68
N GLY A 242 7.17 -0.91 6.69
CA GLY A 242 7.95 -1.07 5.44
C GLY A 242 7.52 -2.23 4.51
N LYS A 243 6.30 -2.79 4.69
CA LYS A 243 5.80 -3.94 3.92
C LYS A 243 5.74 -3.67 2.42
N THR A 244 5.03 -2.62 1.99
CA THR A 244 4.85 -2.28 0.58
C THR A 244 6.20 -1.96 -0.12
N PRO A 245 7.14 -1.18 0.46
CA PRO A 245 8.50 -1.05 -0.07
C PRO A 245 9.29 -2.37 -0.16
N MET A 246 9.08 -3.32 0.77
CA MET A 246 9.70 -4.65 0.68
C MET A 246 9.09 -5.49 -0.45
N VAL A 247 7.77 -5.43 -0.63
CA VAL A 247 7.07 -6.06 -1.76
C VAL A 247 7.59 -5.52 -3.09
N GLU A 248 7.77 -4.21 -3.20
CA GLU A 248 8.39 -3.55 -4.36
C GLU A 248 9.83 -4.03 -4.59
N PHE A 249 10.68 -4.02 -3.55
CA PHE A 249 12.06 -4.51 -3.62
C PHE A 249 12.14 -5.94 -4.15
N ILE A 250 11.29 -6.85 -3.63
CA ILE A 250 11.24 -8.25 -4.05
C ILE A 250 10.76 -8.36 -5.51
N ALA A 251 9.73 -7.60 -5.91
CA ALA A 251 9.22 -7.60 -7.27
C ALA A 251 10.26 -7.07 -8.29
N LEU A 252 10.95 -5.98 -7.97
CA LEU A 252 12.05 -5.44 -8.76
C LEU A 252 13.23 -6.41 -8.85
N CYS A 253 13.57 -7.08 -7.73
CA CYS A 253 14.60 -8.11 -7.72
C CYS A 253 14.29 -9.23 -8.71
N PHE A 254 13.07 -9.76 -8.74
CA PHE A 254 12.70 -10.82 -9.68
C PHE A 254 12.55 -10.34 -11.13
N SER A 255 11.94 -9.17 -11.35
CA SER A 255 11.85 -8.55 -12.69
C SER A 255 13.23 -8.35 -13.34
N ARG A 256 14.24 -7.90 -12.57
CA ARG A 256 15.64 -7.76 -13.04
C ARG A 256 16.32 -9.08 -13.38
N HIS A 257 15.81 -10.22 -12.90
CA HIS A 257 16.26 -11.56 -13.28
C HIS A 257 15.35 -12.21 -14.33
N GLY A 258 14.50 -11.43 -15.02
CA GLY A 258 13.60 -11.92 -16.06
C GLY A 258 12.39 -12.72 -15.56
N ILE A 259 12.20 -12.83 -14.24
CA ILE A 259 11.09 -13.56 -13.62
C ILE A 259 9.95 -12.57 -13.39
N SER A 260 8.89 -12.65 -14.21
CA SER A 260 7.68 -11.83 -14.08
C SER A 260 6.94 -12.11 -12.75
N PRO A 261 6.88 -11.16 -11.80
CA PRO A 261 6.16 -11.32 -10.55
C PRO A 261 4.66 -11.00 -10.71
N LEU A 262 3.84 -11.58 -9.84
CA LEU A 262 2.47 -11.14 -9.57
C LEU A 262 2.37 -10.65 -8.11
N VAL A 263 2.27 -9.34 -7.93
CA VAL A 263 2.01 -8.71 -6.62
C VAL A 263 0.51 -8.77 -6.32
N LEU A 264 0.14 -9.22 -5.11
CA LEU A 264 -1.25 -9.34 -4.66
C LEU A 264 -1.50 -8.55 -3.38
N SER A 265 -2.17 -7.40 -3.53
CA SER A 265 -2.66 -6.58 -2.43
C SER A 265 -4.13 -6.87 -2.13
N ARG A 266 -4.54 -6.59 -0.88
CA ARG A 266 -5.95 -6.64 -0.46
C ARG A 266 -6.77 -5.47 -1.01
N GLY A 267 -6.13 -4.34 -1.32
CA GLY A 267 -6.81 -3.08 -1.64
C GLY A 267 -7.40 -2.39 -0.41
N TYR A 268 -6.61 -2.29 0.66
CA TYR A 268 -7.01 -1.55 1.87
C TYR A 268 -6.80 -0.04 1.68
N GLY A 269 -7.43 0.79 2.53
CA GLY A 269 -7.06 2.20 2.69
C GLY A 269 -7.20 3.12 1.47
N GLY A 270 -8.07 2.79 0.51
CA GLY A 270 -8.29 3.59 -0.70
C GLY A 270 -7.39 3.22 -1.89
N GLY A 271 -6.43 2.29 -1.72
CA GLY A 271 -5.58 1.81 -2.80
C GLY A 271 -4.33 2.63 -3.09
N ASP A 272 -3.97 3.54 -2.19
CA ASP A 272 -2.72 4.32 -2.24
C ASP A 272 -1.47 3.45 -2.45
N GLU A 273 -1.32 2.39 -1.66
CA GLU A 273 -0.25 1.39 -1.77
C GLU A 273 -0.22 0.69 -3.15
N VAL A 274 -1.39 0.48 -3.76
CA VAL A 274 -1.51 -0.13 -5.09
C VAL A 274 -1.12 0.85 -6.18
N ASN A 275 -1.51 2.12 -6.04
CA ASN A 275 -1.21 3.18 -7.00
C ASN A 275 0.30 3.49 -7.00
N MET A 276 0.92 3.58 -5.82
CA MET A 276 2.37 3.68 -5.66
C MET A 276 3.10 2.52 -6.34
N LEU A 277 2.70 1.27 -6.04
CA LEU A 277 3.28 0.08 -6.69
C LEU A 277 3.11 0.10 -8.21
N ARG A 278 1.95 0.55 -8.74
CA ARG A 278 1.73 0.70 -10.19
C ARG A 278 2.67 1.72 -10.81
N ARG A 279 2.88 2.87 -10.16
CA ARG A 279 3.80 3.93 -10.61
C ARG A 279 5.25 3.46 -10.61
N HIS A 280 5.68 2.75 -9.57
CA HIS A 280 7.07 2.29 -9.41
C HIS A 280 7.42 1.09 -10.30
N LEU A 281 6.46 0.19 -10.52
CA LEU A 281 6.64 -1.04 -11.31
C LEU A 281 6.23 -0.86 -12.78
N LEU A 282 5.89 0.37 -13.20
CA LEU A 282 5.59 0.70 -14.59
C LEU A 282 6.79 0.37 -15.51
N GLY A 283 6.53 -0.22 -16.67
CA GLY A 283 7.56 -0.69 -17.60
C GLY A 283 8.29 -1.97 -17.15
N THR A 284 8.05 -2.49 -15.94
CA THR A 284 8.52 -3.82 -15.53
C THR A 284 7.52 -4.89 -15.97
N PRO A 285 7.91 -6.17 -16.09
CA PRO A 285 6.96 -7.25 -16.34
C PRO A 285 6.06 -7.61 -15.15
N THR A 286 6.04 -6.80 -14.08
CA THR A 286 5.25 -7.09 -12.87
C THR A 286 3.76 -6.88 -13.08
N LYS A 287 2.96 -7.87 -12.68
CA LYS A 287 1.49 -7.80 -12.64
C LYS A 287 1.06 -7.42 -11.23
N ILE A 288 0.01 -6.59 -11.10
CA ILE A 288 -0.57 -6.21 -9.81
C ILE A 288 -2.05 -6.61 -9.78
N GLY A 289 -2.39 -7.54 -8.89
CA GLY A 289 -3.75 -7.96 -8.61
C GLY A 289 -4.25 -7.40 -7.28
N VAL A 290 -5.51 -6.96 -7.24
CA VAL A 290 -6.12 -6.35 -6.06
C VAL A 290 -7.41 -7.10 -5.70
N GLY A 291 -7.57 -7.46 -4.43
CA GLY A 291 -8.85 -7.90 -3.91
C GLY A 291 -8.77 -8.69 -2.61
N ALA A 292 -9.89 -8.72 -1.87
CA ALA A 292 -10.02 -9.46 -0.63
C ALA A 292 -9.69 -10.96 -0.76
N ASN A 293 -10.19 -11.60 -1.81
CA ASN A 293 -9.89 -13.00 -2.12
C ASN A 293 -8.67 -13.11 -3.05
N ARG A 294 -7.48 -12.87 -2.49
CA ARG A 294 -6.21 -12.89 -3.23
C ARG A 294 -5.96 -14.19 -3.97
N ALA A 295 -6.39 -15.33 -3.45
CA ALA A 295 -6.23 -16.63 -4.11
C ALA A 295 -7.10 -16.76 -5.38
N ALA A 296 -8.31 -16.19 -5.39
CA ALA A 296 -9.13 -16.09 -6.60
C ALA A 296 -8.53 -15.11 -7.63
N VAL A 297 -8.04 -13.95 -7.18
CA VAL A 297 -7.31 -12.99 -8.04
C VAL A 297 -6.07 -13.66 -8.66
N ALA A 298 -5.29 -14.39 -7.87
CA ALA A 298 -4.12 -15.13 -8.34
C ALA A 298 -4.48 -16.13 -9.46
N ARG A 299 -5.53 -16.94 -9.26
CA ARG A 299 -6.00 -17.88 -10.30
C ARG A 299 -6.45 -17.18 -11.58
N HIS A 300 -7.15 -16.04 -11.47
CA HIS A 300 -7.56 -15.27 -12.63
C HIS A 300 -6.34 -14.79 -13.45
N PHE A 301 -5.35 -14.20 -12.78
CA PHE A 301 -4.11 -13.73 -13.41
C PHE A 301 -3.29 -14.89 -14.00
N ILE A 302 -3.15 -16.01 -13.30
CA ILE A 302 -2.46 -17.21 -13.78
C ILE A 302 -3.17 -17.81 -15.00
N ARG A 303 -4.51 -17.78 -15.05
CA ARG A 303 -5.26 -18.20 -16.25
C ARG A 303 -5.07 -17.23 -17.42
N LYS A 304 -4.98 -15.93 -17.15
CA LYS A 304 -4.85 -14.87 -18.19
C LYS A 304 -3.46 -14.83 -18.81
N TYR A 305 -2.41 -14.84 -17.99
CA TYR A 305 -1.02 -14.65 -18.43
C TYR A 305 -0.20 -15.94 -18.52
N GLY A 306 -0.75 -17.07 -18.04
CA GLY A 306 0.00 -18.31 -17.85
C GLY A 306 1.01 -18.22 -16.70
N TYR A 307 1.76 -19.30 -16.50
CA TYR A 307 2.77 -19.39 -15.45
C TYR A 307 4.00 -20.21 -15.85
N ILE A 308 5.08 -20.09 -15.09
CA ILE A 308 6.30 -20.91 -15.18
C ILE A 308 6.60 -21.49 -13.79
N ASP A 309 6.64 -22.82 -13.66
CA ASP A 309 7.05 -23.47 -12.41
C ASP A 309 8.58 -23.60 -12.37
N ILE A 310 9.24 -22.60 -11.78
CA ILE A 310 10.72 -22.46 -11.70
C ILE A 310 11.40 -23.70 -11.11
N CYS A 311 10.70 -24.47 -10.27
CA CYS A 311 11.21 -25.72 -9.69
C CYS A 311 11.25 -26.89 -10.69
N LYS A 312 10.34 -26.91 -11.68
CA LYS A 312 10.19 -28.00 -12.66
C LYS A 312 10.79 -27.69 -14.03
N THR A 313 11.13 -26.43 -14.28
CA THR A 313 11.85 -25.99 -15.49
C THR A 313 13.15 -26.77 -15.63
N SER A 314 13.32 -27.48 -16.75
CA SER A 314 14.48 -28.36 -16.95
C SER A 314 15.81 -27.58 -17.02
N TRP A 315 16.93 -28.26 -16.85
CA TRP A 315 18.26 -27.63 -16.92
C TRP A 315 18.50 -26.92 -18.27
N HIS A 316 17.93 -27.45 -19.37
CA HIS A 316 17.99 -26.84 -20.70
C HIS A 316 17.09 -25.60 -20.84
N GLU A 317 15.87 -25.60 -20.30
CA GLU A 317 15.01 -24.41 -20.30
C GLU A 317 15.55 -23.30 -19.41
N LYS A 318 16.31 -23.64 -18.36
CA LYS A 318 17.02 -22.68 -17.50
C LYS A 318 18.01 -21.84 -18.29
N GLN A 319 18.88 -22.50 -19.08
CA GLN A 319 19.80 -21.83 -19.99
C GLN A 319 19.07 -21.06 -21.10
N TYR A 320 17.91 -21.56 -21.58
CA TYR A 320 17.11 -20.86 -22.58
C TYR A 320 16.49 -19.58 -22.01
N LEU A 321 15.97 -19.58 -20.78
CA LEU A 321 15.54 -18.35 -20.09
C LEU A 321 16.71 -17.39 -19.90
N GLU A 322 17.84 -17.86 -19.36
CA GLU A 322 19.03 -17.02 -19.12
C GLU A 322 19.54 -16.37 -20.42
N ARG A 323 19.56 -17.11 -21.55
CA ARG A 323 19.96 -16.56 -22.86
C ARG A 323 18.90 -15.66 -23.51
N LYS A 324 17.60 -15.87 -23.26
CA LYS A 324 16.53 -15.08 -23.88
C LYS A 324 16.21 -13.80 -23.11
N VAL A 325 16.35 -13.82 -21.77
CA VAL A 325 16.32 -12.62 -20.91
C VAL A 325 17.38 -11.60 -21.34
N GLN A 326 18.50 -12.07 -21.89
CA GLN A 326 19.55 -11.21 -22.45
C GLN A 326 19.17 -10.51 -23.77
N ASN A 327 18.23 -11.06 -24.56
CA ASN A 327 18.12 -10.75 -26.00
C ASN A 327 16.75 -10.30 -26.55
N SER A 328 15.60 -10.51 -25.88
CA SER A 328 14.34 -9.74 -26.11
C SER A 328 13.12 -10.30 -25.39
N LEU A 329 12.21 -9.37 -25.03
CA LEU A 329 10.85 -9.56 -24.50
C LEU A 329 10.76 -10.37 -23.19
N HIS A 330 10.48 -9.65 -22.09
CA HIS A 330 10.15 -10.26 -20.81
C HIS A 330 9.00 -11.28 -20.95
N SER A 331 9.13 -12.44 -20.32
CA SER A 331 8.03 -13.42 -20.30
C SER A 331 6.81 -12.83 -19.59
N GLU A 332 5.65 -12.82 -20.26
CA GLU A 332 4.41 -12.41 -19.60
C GLU A 332 3.97 -13.39 -18.51
N LYS A 333 4.38 -14.65 -18.63
CA LYS A 333 4.00 -15.74 -17.71
C LYS A 333 4.51 -15.47 -16.30
N ILE A 334 3.63 -15.66 -15.32
CA ILE A 334 3.93 -15.43 -13.90
C ILE A 334 4.89 -16.52 -13.40
N GLY A 335 6.06 -16.13 -12.87
CA GLY A 335 7.01 -17.06 -12.26
C GLY A 335 6.95 -17.11 -10.73
N VAL A 336 6.50 -16.03 -10.11
CA VAL A 336 6.41 -15.89 -8.64
C VAL A 336 5.25 -14.99 -8.25
N VAL A 337 4.63 -15.27 -7.10
CA VAL A 337 3.59 -14.44 -6.48
C VAL A 337 4.17 -13.80 -5.23
N VAL A 338 3.94 -12.50 -5.03
CA VAL A 338 4.34 -11.75 -3.84
C VAL A 338 3.09 -11.17 -3.19
N LEU A 339 2.83 -11.50 -1.92
CA LEU A 339 1.64 -11.07 -1.20
C LEU A 339 1.96 -9.90 -0.26
N ASP A 340 1.24 -8.78 -0.38
CA ASP A 340 1.37 -7.63 0.55
C ASP A 340 0.43 -7.75 1.75
N ASP A 341 0.93 -7.52 2.96
CA ASP A 341 0.24 -7.75 4.24
C ASP A 341 -0.43 -9.14 4.36
N ALA A 342 0.39 -10.19 4.32
CA ALA A 342 -0.05 -11.57 4.09
C ALA A 342 0.14 -12.57 5.25
N MET A 343 0.81 -12.18 6.34
CA MET A 343 1.11 -13.09 7.47
C MET A 343 -0.14 -13.70 8.11
N GLN A 344 -1.26 -12.94 8.15
CA GLN A 344 -2.58 -13.40 8.63
C GLN A 344 -3.45 -14.06 7.55
N HIS A 345 -2.95 -14.22 6.31
CA HIS A 345 -3.73 -14.73 5.17
C HIS A 345 -3.61 -16.25 5.03
N TRP A 346 -4.16 -16.98 6.00
CA TRP A 346 -4.11 -18.45 6.09
C TRP A 346 -4.78 -19.22 4.94
N SER A 347 -5.68 -18.59 4.18
CA SER A 347 -6.41 -19.22 3.06
C SER A 347 -5.57 -19.50 1.82
N LEU A 348 -4.33 -19.01 1.78
CA LEU A 348 -3.40 -19.19 0.67
C LEU A 348 -2.10 -19.78 1.22
N TRP A 349 -1.60 -20.84 0.60
CA TRP A 349 -0.31 -21.42 0.92
C TRP A 349 0.81 -20.44 0.57
N ARG A 350 1.87 -20.44 1.38
CA ARG A 350 3.02 -19.53 1.29
C ARG A 350 4.27 -20.39 1.39
N ASP A 351 5.13 -20.30 0.38
CA ASP A 351 6.39 -21.04 0.32
C ASP A 351 7.51 -20.38 1.14
N LEU A 352 7.38 -19.07 1.36
CA LEU A 352 8.30 -18.23 2.11
C LEU A 352 7.51 -17.15 2.86
N ASP A 353 7.58 -17.12 4.19
CA ASP A 353 6.99 -16.07 5.04
C ASP A 353 8.10 -15.10 5.52
N ILE A 354 8.08 -13.86 5.03
CA ILE A 354 8.97 -12.76 5.43
C ILE A 354 8.21 -11.83 6.38
N VAL A 355 8.71 -11.67 7.60
CA VAL A 355 8.07 -10.86 8.64
C VAL A 355 8.84 -9.57 8.88
N MET A 356 8.21 -8.44 8.55
CA MET A 356 8.70 -7.10 8.82
C MET A 356 8.48 -6.73 10.30
N VAL A 357 9.50 -6.09 10.88
CA VAL A 357 9.52 -5.56 12.25
C VAL A 357 10.04 -4.12 12.19
N ASN A 358 9.23 -3.14 12.58
CA ASN A 358 9.71 -1.77 12.74
C ASN A 358 10.62 -1.66 13.98
N GLY A 359 11.89 -1.30 13.78
CA GLY A 359 12.90 -1.22 14.85
C GLY A 359 12.72 -0.04 15.81
N LEU A 360 11.97 1.00 15.41
CA LEU A 360 11.63 2.15 16.26
C LEU A 360 10.37 1.89 17.10
N THR A 361 9.38 1.21 16.51
CA THR A 361 8.12 0.84 17.16
C THR A 361 7.91 -0.67 17.01
N LEU A 362 8.41 -1.42 18.00
CA LEU A 362 8.32 -2.89 18.06
C LEU A 362 6.87 -3.35 18.33
N TRP A 363 6.71 -4.37 19.17
CA TRP A 363 5.41 -5.00 19.47
C TRP A 363 4.65 -4.33 20.63
N GLY A 364 5.02 -3.08 20.98
CA GLY A 364 4.41 -2.29 22.05
C GLY A 364 4.38 -3.02 23.39
N ASN A 365 3.23 -2.98 24.07
CA ASN A 365 2.97 -3.63 25.35
C ASN A 365 2.83 -5.17 25.28
N LEU A 366 3.13 -5.79 24.13
CA LEU A 366 3.04 -7.22 23.83
C LEU A 366 1.62 -7.85 23.95
N GLN A 367 0.57 -7.02 24.06
CA GLN A 367 -0.81 -7.47 24.09
C GLN A 367 -1.44 -7.52 22.69
N LEU A 368 -2.50 -8.31 22.54
CA LEU A 368 -3.25 -8.41 21.29
C LEU A 368 -4.22 -7.23 21.11
N LEU A 369 -4.70 -7.06 19.87
CA LEU A 369 -5.77 -6.12 19.54
C LEU A 369 -6.98 -6.31 20.49
N PRO A 370 -7.60 -5.24 21.03
CA PRO A 370 -7.25 -3.83 20.91
C PRO A 370 -6.39 -3.30 22.09
N ARG A 371 -6.01 -4.14 23.08
CA ARG A 371 -5.20 -3.69 24.24
C ARG A 371 -3.77 -3.38 23.85
N GLY A 372 -3.23 -4.07 22.85
CA GLY A 372 -1.91 -3.83 22.29
C GLY A 372 -1.94 -3.91 20.77
N PRO A 373 -0.80 -3.66 20.11
CA PRO A 373 -0.74 -3.51 18.67
C PRO A 373 -0.73 -4.86 17.93
N LEU A 374 -0.58 -5.99 18.63
CA LEU A 374 -0.38 -7.30 18.02
C LEU A 374 -1.67 -7.88 17.41
N ARG A 375 -1.63 -8.15 16.11
CA ARG A 375 -2.62 -8.93 15.35
C ARG A 375 -2.54 -10.43 15.66
N GLU A 376 -1.36 -10.91 16.03
CA GLU A 376 -1.10 -12.30 16.42
C GLU A 376 -0.08 -12.34 17.56
N PRO A 377 -0.13 -13.37 18.44
CA PRO A 377 0.81 -13.45 19.56
C PRO A 377 2.24 -13.54 19.04
N LEU A 378 3.20 -12.98 19.76
CA LEU A 378 4.60 -12.88 19.30
C LEU A 378 5.22 -14.25 18.93
N THR A 379 4.72 -15.35 19.50
CA THR A 379 5.09 -16.73 19.13
C THR A 379 4.74 -17.12 17.67
N ALA A 380 3.86 -16.39 17.00
CA ALA A 380 3.57 -16.52 15.57
C ALA A 380 4.79 -16.22 14.68
N LEU A 381 5.79 -15.50 15.20
CA LEU A 381 7.08 -15.28 14.52
C LEU A 381 7.81 -16.59 14.16
N ARG A 382 7.48 -17.71 14.82
CA ARG A 382 7.99 -19.05 14.44
C ARG A 382 7.69 -19.45 12.99
N ARG A 383 6.64 -18.87 12.38
CA ARG A 383 6.30 -19.09 10.97
C ARG A 383 7.22 -18.34 10.00
N ALA A 384 7.93 -17.30 10.44
CA ALA A 384 8.82 -16.51 9.59
C ALA A 384 10.01 -17.35 9.13
N ASP A 385 10.25 -17.47 7.84
CA ASP A 385 11.50 -18.02 7.28
C ASP A 385 12.62 -16.95 7.30
N ALA A 386 12.24 -15.67 7.19
CA ALA A 386 13.10 -14.52 7.47
C ALA A 386 12.38 -13.43 8.27
N VAL A 387 13.13 -12.71 9.10
CA VAL A 387 12.69 -11.49 9.79
C VAL A 387 13.48 -10.30 9.24
N VAL A 388 12.79 -9.20 8.95
CA VAL A 388 13.41 -7.97 8.46
C VAL A 388 13.15 -6.84 9.43
N ILE A 389 14.22 -6.31 10.03
CA ILE A 389 14.18 -5.15 10.90
C ILE A 389 14.26 -3.89 10.03
N HIS A 390 13.24 -3.05 10.09
CA HIS A 390 13.09 -1.83 9.31
C HIS A 390 13.39 -0.58 10.15
N HIS A 391 13.81 0.52 9.48
CA HIS A 391 14.38 1.72 10.11
C HIS A 391 15.62 1.44 10.98
N ALA A 392 16.39 0.42 10.63
CA ALA A 392 17.56 0.01 11.40
C ALA A 392 18.68 1.09 11.43
N ASP A 393 18.67 2.04 10.50
CA ASP A 393 19.56 3.21 10.47
C ASP A 393 19.18 4.32 11.48
N LEU A 394 18.02 4.19 12.13
CA LEU A 394 17.50 5.14 13.12
C LEU A 394 17.50 4.55 14.56
N VAL A 395 18.06 3.36 14.74
CA VAL A 395 18.05 2.58 15.98
C VAL A 395 19.50 2.33 16.43
N SER A 396 19.76 2.37 17.74
CA SER A 396 21.10 2.12 18.28
C SER A 396 21.56 0.68 18.04
N GLU A 397 22.87 0.47 17.89
CA GLU A 397 23.42 -0.88 17.67
C GLU A 397 23.14 -1.83 18.86
N HIS A 398 23.04 -1.30 20.08
CA HIS A 398 22.62 -2.05 21.27
C HIS A 398 21.18 -2.53 21.11
N THR A 399 20.25 -1.60 20.80
CA THR A 399 18.83 -1.92 20.62
C THR A 399 18.62 -2.92 19.48
N LEU A 400 19.40 -2.85 18.39
CA LEU A 400 19.37 -3.87 17.33
C LEU A 400 19.76 -5.26 17.85
N LYS A 401 20.80 -5.37 18.69
CA LYS A 401 21.20 -6.64 19.33
C LYS A 401 20.13 -7.17 20.29
N ASP A 402 19.43 -6.30 21.00
CA ASP A 402 18.30 -6.70 21.86
C ASP A 402 17.14 -7.27 21.03
N ILE A 403 16.82 -6.63 19.91
CA ILE A 403 15.79 -7.08 18.96
C ILE A 403 16.18 -8.43 18.34
N GLU A 404 17.42 -8.58 17.84
CA GLU A 404 17.95 -9.87 17.37
C GLU A 404 17.79 -10.96 18.44
N SER A 405 18.23 -10.67 19.67
CA SER A 405 18.17 -11.62 20.80
C SER A 405 16.73 -12.03 21.13
N MET A 406 15.78 -11.09 21.09
CA MET A 406 14.36 -11.38 21.29
C MET A 406 13.78 -12.27 20.19
N ILE A 407 14.15 -12.03 18.92
CA ILE A 407 13.74 -12.84 17.77
C ILE A 407 14.30 -14.27 17.88
N LEU A 408 15.60 -14.40 18.17
CA LEU A 408 16.30 -15.68 18.25
C LEU A 408 15.83 -16.55 19.44
N ARG A 409 15.37 -15.94 20.54
CA ARG A 409 14.67 -16.65 21.63
C ARG A 409 13.35 -17.30 21.19
N ILE A 410 12.72 -16.82 20.11
CA ILE A 410 11.46 -17.37 19.59
C ILE A 410 11.72 -18.41 18.49
N LYS A 411 12.68 -18.14 17.60
CA LYS A 411 13.14 -19.04 16.52
C LYS A 411 14.66 -18.91 16.34
N ARG A 412 15.41 -19.85 16.91
CA ARG A 412 16.89 -19.83 17.02
C ARG A 412 17.66 -19.79 15.69
N SER A 413 17.06 -20.23 14.59
CA SER A 413 17.70 -20.38 13.28
C SER A 413 17.01 -19.58 12.16
N VAL A 414 16.33 -18.46 12.49
CA VAL A 414 15.73 -17.58 11.49
C VAL A 414 16.77 -16.63 10.90
N CYS A 415 16.71 -16.39 9.59
CA CYS A 415 17.53 -15.36 8.96
C CYS A 415 17.03 -13.96 9.34
N ILE A 416 17.93 -13.08 9.76
CA ILE A 416 17.60 -11.69 10.13
C ILE A 416 18.30 -10.75 9.14
N PHE A 417 17.53 -9.80 8.59
CA PHE A 417 18.03 -8.78 7.67
C PHE A 417 17.63 -7.39 8.17
N PHE A 418 18.40 -6.37 7.76
CA PHE A 418 18.24 -5.00 8.23
C PHE A 418 17.95 -4.09 7.04
N THR A 419 17.04 -3.13 7.18
CA THR A 419 16.62 -2.25 6.09
C THR A 419 16.39 -0.82 6.54
N LYS A 420 16.57 0.10 5.60
CA LYS A 420 16.16 1.50 5.70
C LYS A 420 15.35 1.92 4.47
N MET A 421 14.60 3.01 4.59
CA MET A 421 14.21 3.80 3.43
C MET A 421 15.33 4.79 3.14
N ASP A 422 15.80 4.83 1.90
CA ASP A 422 16.87 5.72 1.45
C ASP A 422 16.27 6.78 0.50
N PRO A 423 16.21 8.06 0.92
CA PRO A 423 15.83 9.17 0.05
C PRO A 423 16.64 9.20 -1.24
N THR A 424 15.99 9.47 -2.37
CA THR A 424 16.64 9.49 -3.69
C THR A 424 16.48 10.81 -4.41
N TYR A 425 15.25 11.30 -4.54
CA TYR A 425 14.93 12.56 -5.19
C TYR A 425 13.56 13.06 -4.70
N LEU A 426 13.21 14.28 -5.10
CA LEU A 426 11.90 14.89 -4.91
C LEU A 426 11.24 15.06 -6.29
N PHE A 427 9.92 15.05 -6.36
CA PHE A 427 9.20 15.62 -7.51
C PHE A 427 8.12 16.58 -7.03
N GLU A 428 7.76 17.55 -7.85
CA GLU A 428 6.72 18.54 -7.50
C GLU A 428 5.33 18.02 -7.90
N VAL A 429 4.31 18.26 -7.07
CA VAL A 429 2.93 17.85 -7.34
C VAL A 429 2.45 18.52 -8.64
N GLY A 430 2.11 17.69 -9.64
CA GLY A 430 1.78 18.11 -10.99
C GLY A 430 2.90 17.88 -12.03
N THR A 431 4.14 17.65 -11.59
CA THR A 431 5.32 17.52 -12.46
C THR A 431 6.13 16.26 -12.13
N ILE A 432 5.48 15.09 -12.16
CA ILE A 432 6.02 13.78 -11.74
C ILE A 432 7.35 13.43 -12.44
N ASN A 433 7.50 13.80 -13.71
CA ASN A 433 8.67 13.44 -14.53
C ASN A 433 9.93 14.26 -14.20
N ALA A 434 9.81 15.36 -13.44
CA ALA A 434 10.94 16.19 -13.05
C ALA A 434 11.55 15.69 -11.73
N LYS A 435 12.74 15.07 -11.82
CA LYS A 435 13.51 14.66 -10.63
C LYS A 435 14.29 15.85 -10.09
N ILE A 436 13.87 16.34 -8.93
CA ILE A 436 14.49 17.43 -8.18
C ILE A 436 15.49 16.82 -7.17
N PRO A 437 16.73 17.31 -7.08
CA PRO A 437 17.71 16.79 -6.12
C PRO A 437 17.30 17.12 -4.68
N LEU A 438 17.70 16.28 -3.71
CA LEU A 438 17.40 16.49 -2.28
C LEU A 438 17.96 17.80 -1.72
N THR A 439 18.97 18.38 -2.37
CA THR A 439 19.53 19.71 -2.05
C THR A 439 18.52 20.85 -2.24
N ALA A 440 17.40 20.63 -2.92
CA ALA A 440 16.30 21.61 -2.98
C ALA A 440 15.61 21.87 -1.63
N LEU A 441 15.90 21.07 -0.60
CA LEU A 441 15.47 21.30 0.78
C LEU A 441 16.57 21.94 1.65
N HIS A 442 17.77 22.20 1.12
CA HIS A 442 18.83 22.86 1.86
C HIS A 442 18.37 24.26 2.29
N GLU A 443 18.48 24.55 3.59
CA GLU A 443 18.08 25.82 4.19
C GLU A 443 16.59 26.20 3.98
N ALA A 444 15.75 25.26 3.54
CA ALA A 444 14.34 25.50 3.30
C ALA A 444 13.50 25.40 4.60
N THR A 445 12.63 26.38 4.82
CA THR A 445 11.53 26.28 5.80
C THR A 445 10.52 25.25 5.31
N THR A 446 10.43 24.10 5.98
CA THR A 446 9.73 22.92 5.48
C THR A 446 8.56 22.51 6.38
N LEU A 447 7.40 22.23 5.79
CA LEU A 447 6.26 21.61 6.45
C LEU A 447 6.09 20.17 5.97
N CYS A 448 6.36 19.21 6.83
CA CYS A 448 6.06 17.80 6.57
C CYS A 448 4.56 17.54 6.74
N VAL A 449 3.88 17.02 5.72
CA VAL A 449 2.49 16.55 5.85
C VAL A 449 2.45 15.06 5.57
N SER A 450 1.90 14.28 6.51
CA SER A 450 1.87 12.83 6.39
C SER A 450 0.56 12.22 6.88
N ALA A 451 0.14 11.12 6.25
CA ALA A 451 -1.03 10.33 6.65
C ALA A 451 -0.69 8.83 6.61
N ILE A 452 0.46 8.49 7.19
CA ILE A 452 1.07 7.15 7.20
C ILE A 452 1.21 6.58 8.62
N GLY A 453 1.26 5.25 8.73
CA GLY A 453 1.34 4.54 10.01
C GLY A 453 2.65 4.69 10.82
N SER A 454 3.62 5.50 10.37
CA SER A 454 4.78 5.93 11.16
C SER A 454 5.42 7.17 10.52
N ALA A 455 5.10 8.37 11.02
CA ALA A 455 5.56 9.64 10.48
C ALA A 455 6.98 10.06 10.95
N GLU A 456 7.37 9.61 12.14
CA GLU A 456 8.65 9.96 12.77
C GLU A 456 9.90 9.69 11.92
N PRO A 457 10.02 8.54 11.20
CA PRO A 457 11.17 8.28 10.34
C PRO A 457 11.25 9.26 9.16
N PHE A 458 10.10 9.64 8.61
CA PHE A 458 9.99 10.58 7.48
C PHE A 458 10.47 11.98 7.89
N VAL A 459 9.95 12.52 8.99
CA VAL A 459 10.38 13.84 9.50
C VAL A 459 11.87 13.86 9.83
N LYS A 460 12.41 12.80 10.46
CA LYS A 460 13.85 12.66 10.72
C LYS A 460 14.69 12.60 9.45
N GLN A 461 14.18 12.05 8.35
CA GLN A 461 14.89 12.08 7.07
C GLN A 461 14.95 13.49 6.48
N ILE A 462 13.86 14.26 6.53
CA ILE A 462 13.85 15.66 6.09
C ILE A 462 14.81 16.53 6.92
N GLN A 463 14.84 16.35 8.25
CA GLN A 463 15.81 17.03 9.12
C GLN A 463 17.27 16.70 8.74
N LYS A 464 17.58 15.44 8.38
CA LYS A 464 18.90 15.04 7.88
C LYS A 464 19.28 15.67 6.54
N MET A 465 18.33 16.22 5.77
CA MET A 465 18.59 16.92 4.49
C MET A 465 18.99 18.40 4.67
N ARG A 466 19.25 18.85 5.91
CA ARG A 466 19.67 20.23 6.24
C ARG A 466 18.63 21.30 5.86
N ALA A 467 17.34 21.00 6.03
CA ALA A 467 16.31 22.02 6.06
C ALA A 467 16.55 22.99 7.24
N LEU A 468 16.31 24.29 7.03
CA LEU A 468 16.49 25.33 8.06
C LEU A 468 15.55 25.10 9.25
N TYR A 469 14.30 24.74 8.94
CA TYR A 469 13.28 24.42 9.92
C TYR A 469 12.36 23.34 9.37
N VAL A 470 11.92 22.42 10.24
CA VAL A 470 10.99 21.35 9.88
C VAL A 470 9.85 21.32 10.87
N ASP A 471 8.67 21.76 10.44
CA ASP A 471 7.40 21.58 11.13
C ASP A 471 6.65 20.36 10.58
N ARG A 472 5.57 19.91 11.23
CA ARG A 472 4.80 18.73 10.81
C ARG A 472 3.30 18.82 11.09
N ILE A 473 2.52 18.24 10.19
CA ILE A 473 1.11 17.89 10.41
C ILE A 473 0.95 16.41 10.09
N ASP A 474 0.67 15.62 11.13
CA ASP A 474 0.44 14.18 10.99
C ASP A 474 -1.05 13.86 11.14
N PHE A 475 -1.61 13.26 10.10
CA PHE A 475 -2.93 12.66 10.12
C PHE A 475 -2.83 11.15 10.43
N SER A 476 -3.97 10.54 10.69
CA SER A 476 -4.06 9.08 10.84
C SER A 476 -3.62 8.33 9.57
N ASP A 477 -3.05 7.13 9.75
CA ASP A 477 -2.74 6.22 8.63
C ASP A 477 -3.97 5.99 7.72
N HIS A 478 -3.76 6.14 6.41
CA HIS A 478 -4.79 6.15 5.35
C HIS A 478 -5.88 7.22 5.49
N HIS A 479 -5.58 8.37 6.15
CA HIS A 479 -6.48 9.52 6.14
C HIS A 479 -6.63 10.05 4.70
N ILE A 480 -7.88 10.18 4.26
CA ILE A 480 -8.23 10.84 3.01
C ILE A 480 -8.30 12.34 3.31
N PHE A 481 -7.46 13.13 2.66
CA PHE A 481 -7.50 14.58 2.83
C PHE A 481 -8.84 15.15 2.35
N HIS A 482 -9.33 16.17 3.04
CA HIS A 482 -10.50 16.94 2.67
C HIS A 482 -10.13 18.42 2.53
N ALA A 483 -10.98 19.22 1.87
CA ALA A 483 -10.73 20.65 1.64
C ALA A 483 -10.42 21.45 2.93
N ARG A 484 -11.05 21.10 4.06
CA ARG A 484 -10.73 21.72 5.36
C ARG A 484 -9.34 21.34 5.91
N ASP A 485 -8.81 20.18 5.53
CA ASP A 485 -7.48 19.72 5.94
C ASP A 485 -6.42 20.50 5.14
N ILE A 486 -6.70 20.78 3.85
CA ILE A 486 -5.93 21.72 3.02
C ILE A 486 -5.92 23.12 3.65
N GLU A 487 -7.06 23.65 4.13
CA GLU A 487 -7.07 24.96 4.79
C GLU A 487 -6.30 24.99 6.13
N ILE A 488 -6.29 23.89 6.89
CA ILE A 488 -5.41 23.75 8.07
C ILE A 488 -3.93 23.82 7.67
N ILE A 489 -3.55 23.09 6.61
CA ILE A 489 -2.17 23.10 6.08
C ILE A 489 -1.80 24.51 5.59
N ARG A 490 -2.68 25.19 4.84
CA ARG A 490 -2.45 26.57 4.35
C ARG A 490 -2.37 27.59 5.47
N ALA A 491 -3.15 27.45 6.54
CA ALA A 491 -3.03 28.29 7.73
C ALA A 491 -1.65 28.13 8.38
N LYS A 492 -1.17 26.88 8.53
CA LYS A 492 0.15 26.60 9.08
C LYS A 492 1.29 27.09 8.18
N LEU A 493 1.14 27.01 6.85
CA LEU A 493 2.12 27.56 5.91
C LEU A 493 2.24 29.08 6.02
N ARG A 494 1.13 29.82 6.14
CA ARG A 494 1.15 31.28 6.36
C ARG A 494 1.80 31.67 7.69
N GLU A 495 1.59 30.88 8.74
CA GLU A 495 2.27 31.05 10.05
C GLU A 495 3.79 30.91 9.91
N LEU A 496 4.27 29.90 9.17
CA LEU A 496 5.70 29.68 8.91
C LEU A 496 6.30 30.77 8.01
N GLU A 497 5.59 31.18 6.97
CA GLU A 497 6.01 32.25 6.05
C GLU A 497 6.25 33.56 6.80
N GLY A 498 5.30 33.98 7.66
CA GLY A 498 5.45 35.17 8.49
C GLY A 498 6.48 35.06 9.62
N LYS A 499 6.87 33.84 10.02
CA LYS A 499 7.87 33.61 11.09
C LYS A 499 9.31 33.61 10.57
N PHE A 500 9.52 33.17 9.32
CA PHE A 500 10.86 32.96 8.75
C PHE A 500 11.15 33.85 7.54
N ASP A 501 10.26 34.81 7.22
CA ASP A 501 10.34 35.74 6.06
C ASP A 501 10.72 35.06 4.74
N SER A 502 10.27 33.82 4.59
CA SER A 502 10.66 32.93 3.50
C SER A 502 9.51 31.97 3.19
N LYS A 503 9.21 31.82 1.91
CA LYS A 503 8.08 31.02 1.45
C LYS A 503 8.31 29.52 1.74
N PRO A 504 7.53 28.89 2.62
CA PRO A 504 7.76 27.52 3.02
C PRO A 504 7.40 26.52 1.92
N VAL A 505 8.06 25.37 1.95
CA VAL A 505 7.79 24.23 1.07
C VAL A 505 7.07 23.13 1.84
N VAL A 506 6.08 22.51 1.21
CA VAL A 506 5.43 21.30 1.75
C VAL A 506 6.20 20.09 1.27
N VAL A 507 6.48 19.12 2.15
CA VAL A 507 7.00 17.82 1.75
C VAL A 507 6.04 16.72 2.23
N ILE A 508 5.69 15.80 1.33
CA ILE A 508 4.78 14.68 1.59
C ILE A 508 5.41 13.34 1.20
N THR A 509 4.77 12.25 1.63
CA THR A 509 5.18 10.89 1.27
C THR A 509 4.57 10.44 -0.06
N GLU A 510 5.22 9.51 -0.75
CA GLU A 510 4.68 8.89 -1.98
C GLU A 510 3.32 8.23 -1.75
N LYS A 511 3.13 7.54 -0.61
CA LYS A 511 1.84 6.92 -0.26
C LYS A 511 0.73 7.96 -0.10
N ASP A 512 1.04 9.16 0.38
CA ASP A 512 0.05 10.23 0.51
C ASP A 512 -0.23 10.92 -0.83
N TYR A 513 0.77 11.04 -1.70
CA TYR A 513 0.61 11.51 -3.08
C TYR A 513 -0.28 10.57 -3.91
N ASP A 514 0.02 9.27 -3.94
CA ASP A 514 -0.70 8.28 -4.75
C ASP A 514 -2.12 7.96 -4.21
N ARG A 515 -2.51 8.55 -3.06
CA ARG A 515 -3.87 8.51 -2.52
C ARG A 515 -4.79 9.52 -3.21
N ASP A 516 -4.34 10.77 -3.33
CA ASP A 516 -5.07 11.85 -4.01
C ASP A 516 -4.10 12.96 -4.51
N PRO A 517 -3.60 12.85 -5.75
CA PRO A 517 -2.74 13.87 -6.35
C PRO A 517 -3.43 15.22 -6.58
N GLU A 518 -4.76 15.24 -6.72
CA GLU A 518 -5.51 16.42 -7.17
C GLU A 518 -5.81 17.36 -6.01
N ILE A 519 -6.17 16.83 -4.84
CA ILE A 519 -6.41 17.66 -3.65
C ILE A 519 -5.12 18.37 -3.20
N LEU A 520 -3.96 17.77 -3.41
CA LEU A 520 -2.66 18.34 -3.08
C LEU A 520 -2.30 19.57 -3.94
N LYS A 521 -2.84 19.68 -5.17
CA LYS A 521 -2.67 20.89 -6.02
C LYS A 521 -3.34 22.12 -5.41
N GLN A 522 -4.33 21.95 -4.52
CA GLN A 522 -5.03 23.05 -3.86
C GLN A 522 -4.16 23.82 -2.84
N LEU A 523 -2.95 23.31 -2.56
CA LEU A 523 -1.94 24.00 -1.73
C LEU A 523 -1.25 25.17 -2.46
N TYR A 524 -1.53 25.40 -3.75
CA TYR A 524 -1.09 26.59 -4.48
C TYR A 524 -1.44 27.89 -3.70
N PRO A 525 -0.52 28.87 -3.60
CA PRO A 525 0.74 29.00 -4.34
C PRO A 525 1.98 28.38 -3.68
N PHE A 526 1.83 27.57 -2.62
CA PHE A 526 2.98 26.89 -2.00
C PHE A 526 3.45 25.71 -2.85
N ARG A 527 4.77 25.48 -2.86
CA ARG A 527 5.37 24.33 -3.57
C ARG A 527 5.18 23.08 -2.74
N VAL A 528 4.80 21.98 -3.39
CA VAL A 528 4.55 20.69 -2.75
C VAL A 528 5.45 19.64 -3.37
N PHE A 529 6.41 19.15 -2.61
CA PHE A 529 7.32 18.09 -3.02
C PHE A 529 6.89 16.73 -2.46
N VAL A 530 7.05 15.69 -3.26
CA VAL A 530 6.88 14.29 -2.86
C VAL A 530 8.26 13.68 -2.70
N LEU A 531 8.55 13.10 -1.52
CA LEU A 531 9.83 12.48 -1.24
C LEU A 531 9.91 11.04 -1.78
N CYS A 532 10.62 10.82 -2.89
CA CYS A 532 10.89 9.49 -3.42
C CYS A 532 11.98 8.76 -2.63
N SER A 533 11.63 7.61 -2.06
CA SER A 533 12.55 6.81 -1.24
C SER A 533 12.53 5.33 -1.64
N VAL A 534 13.71 4.72 -1.75
CA VAL A 534 13.84 3.29 -2.07
C VAL A 534 14.21 2.49 -0.82
N LEU A 535 13.65 1.28 -0.69
CA LEU A 535 14.10 0.37 0.37
C LEU A 535 15.50 -0.16 0.03
N LYS A 536 16.45 -0.02 0.97
CA LYS A 536 17.80 -0.61 0.88
C LYS A 536 18.02 -1.59 2.02
N VAL A 537 18.66 -2.72 1.71
CA VAL A 537 19.15 -3.66 2.72
C VAL A 537 20.50 -3.16 3.24
N LEU A 538 20.63 -3.06 4.56
CA LEU A 538 21.84 -2.59 5.21
C LEU A 538 22.83 -3.73 5.44
N PRO A 539 24.15 -3.50 5.29
CA PRO A 539 25.16 -4.44 5.72
C PRO A 539 25.20 -4.48 7.26
N TYR A 540 24.98 -5.65 7.86
CA TYR A 540 25.07 -5.85 9.31
C TYR A 540 25.46 -7.30 9.62
N ARG A 541 26.57 -7.51 10.35
CA ARG A 541 27.04 -8.85 10.78
C ARG A 541 27.03 -9.95 9.69
N GLY A 542 27.36 -9.59 8.44
CA GLY A 542 27.36 -10.51 7.30
C GLY A 542 26.02 -10.64 6.55
N SER A 543 24.92 -10.12 7.09
CA SER A 543 23.73 -9.78 6.29
C SER A 543 24.08 -8.66 5.31
N THR A 544 23.69 -8.80 4.05
CA THR A 544 23.90 -7.81 2.97
C THR A 544 22.73 -7.88 1.98
N GLU A 545 22.62 -6.91 1.07
CA GLU A 545 21.61 -6.98 0.01
C GLU A 545 21.76 -8.23 -0.87
N ASP A 546 22.99 -8.63 -1.18
CA ASP A 546 23.24 -9.80 -2.02
C ASP A 546 23.02 -11.13 -1.28
N SER A 547 23.27 -11.19 0.04
CA SER A 547 22.87 -12.37 0.82
C SER A 547 21.35 -12.47 0.98
N PHE A 548 20.62 -11.36 1.04
CA PHE A 548 19.16 -11.35 0.98
C PHE A 548 18.63 -11.78 -0.41
N LYS A 549 19.17 -11.24 -1.52
CA LYS A 549 18.83 -11.69 -2.88
C LYS A 549 19.14 -13.18 -3.08
N LYS A 550 20.25 -13.68 -2.52
CA LYS A 550 20.60 -15.11 -2.55
C LYS A 550 19.58 -15.93 -1.77
N PHE A 551 19.22 -15.52 -0.54
CA PHE A 551 18.19 -16.16 0.27
C PHE A 551 16.85 -16.29 -0.49
N LEU A 552 16.41 -15.24 -1.18
CA LEU A 552 15.20 -15.27 -2.02
C LEU A 552 15.33 -16.26 -3.20
N LYS A 553 16.46 -16.24 -3.91
CA LYS A 553 16.72 -17.16 -5.05
C LYS A 553 16.79 -18.61 -4.62
N ASP A 554 17.42 -18.90 -3.49
CA ASP A 554 17.59 -20.27 -3.00
C ASP A 554 16.22 -20.85 -2.59
N HIS A 555 15.35 -20.06 -1.96
CA HIS A 555 13.96 -20.48 -1.66
C HIS A 555 13.08 -20.73 -2.88
N LEU A 556 13.35 -20.09 -4.03
CA LEU A 556 12.70 -20.46 -5.29
C LEU A 556 13.21 -21.79 -5.87
N LYS A 557 14.45 -22.18 -5.57
CA LYS A 557 15.12 -23.39 -6.11
C LYS A 557 14.90 -24.66 -5.29
N LEU A 558 14.55 -24.54 -4.01
CA LEU A 558 14.20 -25.68 -3.18
C LEU A 558 13.05 -26.49 -3.81
N GLU A 559 12.84 -27.73 -3.39
CA GLU A 559 11.62 -28.47 -3.71
C GLU A 559 10.42 -27.91 -2.95
N ARG A 560 9.19 -28.22 -3.38
CA ARG A 560 8.00 -27.79 -2.64
C ARG A 560 7.90 -28.61 -1.35
N ARG A 561 7.84 -27.94 -0.19
CA ARG A 561 7.34 -28.58 1.03
C ARG A 561 5.93 -29.11 0.69
N PRO A 562 5.59 -30.39 0.93
CA PRO A 562 4.24 -30.86 0.74
C PRO A 562 3.27 -30.05 1.60
N ALA A 563 2.11 -29.72 1.04
CA ALA A 563 1.05 -29.06 1.79
C ALA A 563 0.41 -30.08 2.74
N HIS A 564 0.88 -30.09 3.99
CA HIS A 564 0.37 -30.92 5.08
C HIS A 564 -1.04 -30.48 5.52
#